data_AF-A0A7G8GZ78-F1
#
_entry.id   AF-A0A7G8GZ78-F1
#
_cell.length_a   1.000
_cell.length_b   1.000
_cell.length_c   1.000
_cell.angle_alpha   90.00
_cell.angle_beta   90.00
_cell.angle_gamma   90.00
#
_symmetry.space_group_name_H-M   'P 1'
#
loop_
_entity.id
_entity.type
_entity.pdbx_description
1 polymer ?
#
loop_
_entity_poly.entity_id
_entity_poly.type
_entity_poly.pdbx_seq_one_letter_code
_entity_poly.pdbx_strand_id
1 'polypeptide(L)'
;MPVGTLATVKGISTEQLGRTGAQMVLSNTYHLHLQPGEEIVAAAGGLHRFMGWNGPMLTDSGGFQVFSLGDLNKIDDRGVVFRNPRDGRTIDMTPEHATQIQIALGADVAMAFDQCPPYPATENDVIDACRRTHAWLERCVTAHTREDQALFGIVQGGCFPHLRRESAMAVASFDLPGIAVGGVSVGEPAEEMHRIVRDVTPLLPSHKPRYLMGIGTLREMAIAVANGIDLFDCVLPTRLGRHGTALVGGERWNLRNARFRHDHTPLDPSCSCVACTGHTRAYLHHLIRSEELLGLTLLSIHNITHLVRFTSAMAQAIRDGCFSEDFAPWEPDSPAHHTW
;
A
#
# COMPACT_ATOMS: atom_id res chain seq x y z
N MET A 1 -1.86 3.61 4.29
CA MET A 1 -2.58 4.23 3.16
C MET A 1 -3.60 3.24 2.60
N PRO A 2 -4.92 3.54 2.65
CA PRO A 2 -5.92 2.77 1.91
C PRO A 2 -5.68 2.87 0.40
N VAL A 3 -5.81 1.74 -0.30
CA VAL A 3 -5.48 1.65 -1.73
C VAL A 3 -6.72 1.91 -2.60
N GLY A 4 -6.63 2.93 -3.44
CA GLY A 4 -7.58 3.27 -4.49
C GLY A 4 -7.09 2.77 -5.86
N THR A 5 -7.83 1.87 -6.49
CA THR A 5 -7.36 1.25 -7.75
C THR A 5 -7.73 2.06 -9.00
N LEU A 6 -8.91 2.67 -9.02
CA LEU A 6 -9.44 3.41 -10.19
C LEU A 6 -10.03 4.73 -9.69
N ALA A 7 -9.20 5.58 -9.08
CA ALA A 7 -9.64 6.81 -8.42
C ALA A 7 -10.73 6.59 -7.33
N THR A 8 -10.76 5.39 -6.72
CA THR A 8 -11.69 5.06 -5.64
C THR A 8 -11.14 3.96 -4.76
N VAL A 9 -11.24 4.15 -3.44
CA VAL A 9 -11.10 3.07 -2.46
C VAL A 9 -12.39 2.25 -2.53
N LYS A 10 -12.27 1.00 -2.99
CA LYS A 10 -13.41 0.19 -3.45
C LYS A 10 -14.55 0.14 -2.43
N GLY A 11 -15.73 0.64 -2.84
CA GLY A 11 -16.98 0.55 -2.08
C GLY A 11 -17.12 1.56 -0.95
N ILE A 12 -16.26 2.58 -0.90
CA ILE A 12 -16.24 3.60 0.17
C ILE A 12 -16.15 4.99 -0.48
N SER A 13 -17.05 5.89 -0.08
CA SER A 13 -16.98 7.31 -0.47
C SER A 13 -15.83 8.02 0.24
N THR A 14 -15.33 9.13 -0.30
CA THR A 14 -14.25 9.90 0.35
C THR A 14 -14.65 10.47 1.70
N GLU A 15 -15.93 10.79 1.91
CA GLU A 15 -16.46 11.20 3.22
C GLU A 15 -16.35 10.04 4.23
N GLN A 16 -16.82 8.85 3.87
CA GLN A 16 -16.71 7.66 4.73
C GLN A 16 -15.25 7.31 5.02
N LEU A 17 -14.37 7.47 4.03
CA LEU A 17 -12.94 7.25 4.17
C LEU A 17 -12.30 8.25 5.15
N GLY A 18 -12.66 9.53 5.06
CA GLY A 18 -12.20 10.54 6.01
C GLY A 18 -12.62 10.21 7.45
N ARG A 19 -13.84 9.67 7.63
CA ARG A 19 -14.34 9.24 8.95
C ARG A 19 -13.60 8.04 9.54
N THR A 20 -12.83 7.26 8.76
CA THR A 20 -11.99 6.20 9.31
C THR A 20 -10.69 6.73 9.94
N GLY A 21 -10.41 8.03 9.79
CA GLY A 21 -9.15 8.66 10.21
C GLY A 21 -7.99 8.43 9.23
N ALA A 22 -8.26 7.96 8.01
CA ALA A 22 -7.21 7.84 6.99
C ALA A 22 -6.68 9.25 6.66
N GLN A 23 -5.35 9.43 6.73
CA GLN A 23 -4.70 10.71 6.45
C GLN A 23 -4.10 10.79 5.04
N MET A 24 -3.88 9.64 4.40
CA MET A 24 -3.28 9.54 3.08
C MET A 24 -3.77 8.28 2.36
N VAL A 25 -3.94 8.36 1.04
CA VAL A 25 -4.36 7.24 0.19
C VAL A 25 -3.30 6.94 -0.87
N LEU A 26 -3.29 5.69 -1.35
CA LEU A 26 -2.52 5.32 -2.53
C LEU A 26 -3.45 5.24 -3.74
N SER A 27 -3.04 5.74 -4.90
CA SER A 27 -3.72 5.50 -6.17
C SER A 27 -2.85 4.74 -7.16
N ASN A 28 -3.45 3.81 -7.90
CA ASN A 28 -2.72 2.98 -8.85
C ASN A 28 -2.62 3.67 -10.22
N THR A 29 -1.41 4.02 -10.63
CA THR A 29 -1.13 4.69 -11.91
C THR A 29 -1.44 3.79 -13.09
N TYR A 30 -1.05 2.51 -13.03
CA TYR A 30 -1.30 1.54 -14.09
C TYR A 30 -2.78 1.52 -14.48
N HIS A 31 -3.67 1.38 -13.50
CA HIS A 31 -5.09 1.25 -13.76
C HIS A 31 -5.72 2.55 -14.26
N LEU A 32 -5.27 3.70 -13.73
CA LEU A 32 -5.73 5.01 -14.14
C LEU A 32 -5.29 5.37 -15.56
N HIS A 33 -4.07 4.99 -15.95
CA HIS A 33 -3.59 5.13 -17.33
C HIS A 33 -4.43 4.32 -18.30
N LEU A 34 -4.80 3.09 -17.93
CA LEU A 34 -5.68 2.26 -18.77
C LEU A 34 -7.13 2.78 -18.81
N GLN A 35 -7.63 3.34 -17.70
CA GLN A 35 -8.96 3.94 -17.61
C GLN A 35 -9.08 4.80 -16.33
N PRO A 36 -9.54 6.05 -16.44
CA PRO A 36 -10.07 6.68 -17.65
C PRO A 36 -8.98 7.19 -18.61
N GLY A 37 -7.71 7.15 -18.22
CA GLY A 37 -6.62 7.87 -18.86
C GLY A 37 -6.30 9.15 -18.09
N GLU A 38 -5.00 9.43 -17.92
CA GLU A 38 -4.48 10.57 -17.18
C GLU A 38 -4.91 11.92 -17.77
N GLU A 39 -5.10 12.02 -19.09
CA GLU A 39 -5.59 13.24 -19.73
C GLU A 39 -6.99 13.64 -19.23
N ILE A 40 -7.88 12.65 -19.04
CA ILE A 40 -9.23 12.88 -18.51
C ILE A 40 -9.14 13.34 -17.05
N VAL A 41 -8.27 12.71 -16.25
CA VAL A 41 -8.05 13.10 -14.85
C VAL A 41 -7.47 14.51 -14.75
N ALA A 42 -6.47 14.84 -15.58
CA ALA A 42 -5.84 16.15 -15.63
C ALA A 42 -6.85 17.24 -16.05
N ALA A 43 -7.66 16.98 -17.08
CA ALA A 43 -8.72 17.88 -17.52
C ALA A 43 -9.80 18.11 -16.45
N ALA A 44 -10.04 17.10 -15.59
CA ALA A 44 -10.91 17.22 -14.42
C ALA A 44 -10.25 17.96 -13.25
N GLY A 45 -9.05 18.53 -13.40
CA GLY A 45 -8.34 19.31 -12.39
C GLY A 45 -7.46 18.48 -11.46
N GLY A 46 -7.00 17.31 -11.91
CA GLY A 46 -6.14 16.40 -11.14
C GLY A 46 -6.92 15.40 -10.30
N LEU A 47 -6.19 14.41 -9.77
CA LEU A 47 -6.78 13.23 -9.16
C LEU A 47 -7.54 13.54 -7.88
N HIS A 48 -7.06 14.47 -7.04
CA HIS A 48 -7.77 14.95 -5.85
C HIS A 48 -9.17 15.45 -6.19
N ARG A 49 -9.30 16.34 -7.19
CA ARG A 49 -10.59 16.88 -7.64
C ARG A 49 -11.44 15.80 -8.29
N PHE A 50 -10.83 14.94 -9.11
CA PHE A 50 -11.53 13.89 -9.83
C PHE A 50 -12.20 12.88 -8.89
N MET A 51 -11.53 12.48 -7.79
CA MET A 51 -12.09 11.54 -6.82
C MET A 51 -12.75 12.20 -5.59
N GLY A 52 -12.60 13.51 -5.42
CA GLY A 52 -13.10 14.25 -4.26
C GLY A 52 -12.34 13.93 -2.97
N TRP A 53 -11.04 13.64 -3.05
CA TRP A 53 -10.16 13.42 -1.89
C TRP A 53 -9.29 14.65 -1.66
N ASN A 54 -9.42 15.29 -0.50
CA ASN A 54 -8.71 16.53 -0.16
C ASN A 54 -7.45 16.30 0.70
N GLY A 55 -7.13 15.06 1.05
CA GLY A 55 -5.92 14.73 1.80
C GLY A 55 -4.74 14.40 0.88
N PRO A 56 -3.55 14.19 1.44
CA PRO A 56 -2.39 13.68 0.72
C PRO A 56 -2.66 12.37 -0.03
N MET A 57 -1.95 12.17 -1.13
CA MET A 57 -2.05 11.03 -2.01
C MET A 57 -0.68 10.63 -2.56
N LEU A 58 -0.46 9.32 -2.63
CA LEU A 58 0.68 8.71 -3.30
C LEU A 58 0.20 7.98 -4.55
N THR A 59 0.87 8.13 -5.68
CA THR A 59 0.70 7.28 -6.86
C THR A 59 1.82 6.26 -6.94
N ASP A 60 1.49 4.99 -7.16
CA ASP A 60 2.51 4.00 -7.53
C ASP A 60 3.04 4.25 -8.94
N SER A 61 4.13 3.61 -9.33
CA SER A 61 4.71 3.77 -10.67
C SER A 61 4.02 2.91 -11.73
N GLY A 62 3.18 1.96 -11.31
CA GLY A 62 2.60 0.92 -12.16
C GLY A 62 3.55 -0.24 -12.49
N GLY A 63 4.81 -0.21 -12.04
CA GLY A 63 5.81 -1.24 -12.33
C GLY A 63 5.32 -2.63 -11.91
N PHE A 64 4.98 -2.82 -10.63
CA PHE A 64 4.50 -4.10 -10.11
C PHE A 64 3.34 -4.71 -10.92
N GLN A 65 2.34 -3.90 -11.27
CA GLN A 65 1.18 -4.35 -12.04
C GLN A 65 1.59 -4.81 -13.43
N VAL A 66 2.49 -4.06 -14.09
CA VAL A 66 3.05 -4.50 -15.37
C VAL A 66 3.74 -5.85 -15.18
N PHE A 67 4.69 -5.99 -14.26
CA PHE A 67 5.45 -7.25 -14.08
C PHE A 67 4.59 -8.45 -13.65
N SER A 68 3.48 -8.21 -12.93
CA SER A 68 2.55 -9.27 -12.54
C SER A 68 1.79 -9.92 -13.71
N LEU A 69 1.86 -9.35 -14.91
CA LEU A 69 1.23 -9.89 -16.13
C LEU A 69 2.06 -10.97 -16.85
N GLY A 70 3.26 -11.31 -16.35
CA GLY A 70 4.06 -12.43 -16.82
C GLY A 70 4.57 -12.31 -18.26
N ASP A 71 4.58 -13.43 -19.01
CA ASP A 71 5.15 -13.59 -20.37
C ASP A 71 4.57 -12.65 -21.45
N LEU A 72 3.53 -11.88 -21.12
CA LEU A 72 2.89 -10.93 -22.02
C LEU A 72 3.69 -9.63 -22.22
N ASN A 73 4.80 -9.48 -21.49
CA ASN A 73 5.58 -8.26 -21.46
C ASN A 73 6.99 -8.46 -22.03
N LYS A 74 7.51 -7.44 -22.70
CA LYS A 74 8.93 -7.34 -23.08
C LYS A 74 9.58 -6.22 -22.28
N ILE A 75 10.59 -6.57 -21.48
CA ILE A 75 11.33 -5.63 -20.63
C ILE A 75 12.76 -5.51 -21.17
N ASP A 76 13.22 -4.28 -21.39
CA ASP A 76 14.59 -3.96 -21.76
C ASP A 76 15.05 -2.68 -21.05
N ASP A 77 16.21 -2.13 -21.41
CA ASP A 77 16.74 -0.92 -20.76
C ASP A 77 15.92 0.34 -21.06
N ARG A 78 15.12 0.36 -22.14
CA ARG A 78 14.26 1.51 -22.49
C ARG A 78 13.02 1.56 -21.60
N GLY A 79 12.40 0.42 -21.32
CA GLY A 79 11.16 0.35 -20.56
C GLY A 79 10.48 -1.01 -20.65
N VAL A 80 9.15 -1.01 -20.59
CA VAL A 80 8.32 -2.21 -20.71
C VAL A 80 7.27 -2.02 -21.80
N VAL A 81 7.20 -2.99 -22.70
CA VAL A 81 6.11 -3.09 -23.67
C VAL A 81 5.15 -4.19 -23.25
N PHE A 82 3.87 -3.86 -23.13
CA PHE A 82 2.82 -4.82 -22.77
C PHE A 82 1.52 -4.53 -23.55
N ARG A 83 0.56 -5.45 -23.48
CA ARG A 83 -0.78 -5.25 -24.07
C ARG A 83 -1.77 -4.85 -23.00
N ASN A 84 -2.58 -3.84 -23.30
CA ASN A 84 -3.71 -3.47 -22.48
C ASN A 84 -4.69 -4.67 -22.40
N PRO A 85 -4.97 -5.21 -21.21
CA PRO A 85 -5.85 -6.37 -21.06
C PRO A 85 -7.32 -6.08 -21.43
N ARG A 86 -7.71 -4.81 -21.59
CA ARG A 86 -9.09 -4.41 -21.90
C ARG A 86 -9.39 -4.29 -23.38
N ASP A 87 -8.47 -3.69 -24.15
CA ASP A 87 -8.68 -3.39 -25.57
C ASP A 87 -7.60 -4.00 -26.50
N GLY A 88 -6.57 -4.62 -25.92
CA GLY A 88 -5.48 -5.26 -26.65
C GLY A 88 -4.43 -4.32 -27.24
N ARG A 89 -4.54 -3.00 -27.05
CA ARG A 89 -3.55 -2.04 -27.58
C ARG A 89 -2.19 -2.26 -26.94
N THR A 90 -1.13 -2.18 -27.74
CA THR A 90 0.25 -2.18 -27.23
C THR A 90 0.54 -0.86 -26.51
N ILE A 91 1.11 -0.94 -25.32
CA ILE A 91 1.55 0.18 -24.51
C ILE A 91 3.06 0.05 -24.32
N ASP A 92 3.78 1.14 -24.62
CA ASP A 92 5.20 1.31 -24.32
C ASP A 92 5.32 2.21 -23.08
N MET A 93 5.76 1.63 -21.97
CA MET A 93 5.90 2.30 -20.69
C MET A 93 7.38 2.48 -20.37
N THR A 94 7.86 3.71 -20.50
CA THR A 94 9.21 4.11 -20.10
C THR A 94 9.19 4.84 -18.75
N PRO A 95 10.34 4.95 -18.06
CA PRO A 95 10.50 5.81 -16.89
C PRO A 95 9.93 7.23 -17.06
N GLU A 96 10.19 7.87 -18.21
CA GLU A 96 9.69 9.22 -18.50
C GLU A 96 8.17 9.22 -18.66
N HIS A 97 7.62 8.24 -19.37
CA HIS A 97 6.18 8.14 -19.59
C HIS A 97 5.44 7.88 -18.27
N ALA A 98 5.91 6.94 -17.44
CA ALA A 98 5.36 6.67 -16.11
C ALA A 98 5.41 7.91 -15.19
N THR A 99 6.49 8.68 -15.26
CA THR A 99 6.64 9.94 -14.52
C THR A 99 5.66 11.01 -15.01
N GLN A 100 5.53 11.18 -16.34
CA GLN A 100 4.58 12.12 -16.94
C GLN A 100 3.13 11.81 -16.59
N ILE A 101 2.75 10.53 -16.56
CA ILE A 101 1.41 10.10 -16.12
C ILE A 101 1.18 10.56 -14.68
N GLN A 102 2.11 10.31 -13.75
CA GLN A 102 1.96 10.72 -12.35
C GLN A 102 1.93 12.25 -12.17
N ILE A 103 2.67 13.01 -12.99
CA ILE A 103 2.59 14.48 -13.02
C ILE A 103 1.20 14.94 -13.46
N ALA A 104 0.63 14.30 -14.50
CA ALA A 104 -0.70 14.61 -15.01
C ALA A 104 -1.81 14.22 -14.03
N LEU A 105 -1.67 13.09 -13.33
CA LEU A 105 -2.57 12.70 -12.24
C LEU A 105 -2.49 13.69 -11.07
N GLY A 106 -1.30 14.25 -10.79
CA GLY A 106 -1.13 15.33 -9.81
C GLY A 106 -1.28 14.91 -8.36
N ALA A 107 -0.83 13.70 -7.99
CA ALA A 107 -0.72 13.28 -6.59
C ALA A 107 0.39 14.05 -5.85
N ASP A 108 0.41 13.99 -4.51
CA ASP A 108 1.44 14.68 -3.70
C ASP A 108 2.78 13.93 -3.69
N VAL A 109 2.75 12.60 -3.84
CA VAL A 109 3.94 11.75 -3.92
C VAL A 109 3.85 10.85 -5.14
N ALA A 110 4.87 10.89 -5.99
CA ALA A 110 5.07 9.97 -7.10
C ALA A 110 6.15 8.93 -6.74
N MET A 111 5.99 7.71 -7.24
CA MET A 111 6.99 6.67 -7.14
C MET A 111 7.80 6.58 -8.44
N ALA A 112 9.13 6.47 -8.34
CA ALA A 112 9.97 6.21 -9.50
C ALA A 112 9.60 4.86 -10.15
N PHE A 113 9.69 4.80 -11.48
CA PHE A 113 9.48 3.56 -12.21
C PHE A 113 10.66 2.61 -11.99
N ASP A 114 10.35 1.39 -11.56
CA ASP A 114 11.32 0.37 -11.17
C ASP A 114 11.03 -0.95 -11.87
N GLN A 115 11.94 -1.92 -11.72
CA GLN A 115 11.68 -3.30 -12.08
C GLN A 115 11.61 -4.16 -10.83
N CYS A 116 10.41 -4.65 -10.51
CA CYS A 116 10.21 -5.59 -9.40
C CYS A 116 10.49 -7.02 -9.89
N PRO A 117 11.59 -7.67 -9.46
CA PRO A 117 11.83 -9.07 -9.80
C PRO A 117 10.81 -9.98 -9.10
N PRO A 118 10.44 -11.13 -9.70
CA PRO A 118 9.55 -12.10 -9.06
C PRO A 118 10.25 -12.84 -7.91
N TYR A 119 9.48 -13.57 -7.11
CA TYR A 119 10.01 -14.56 -6.18
C TYR A 119 9.44 -15.95 -6.47
N PRO A 120 10.28 -17.00 -6.56
CA PRO A 120 11.74 -16.95 -6.56
C PRO A 120 12.32 -16.39 -7.88
N ALA A 121 13.53 -15.86 -7.83
CA ALA A 121 14.32 -15.43 -8.99
C ALA A 121 15.79 -15.79 -8.79
N THR A 122 16.55 -15.95 -9.88
CA THR A 122 18.00 -16.15 -9.76
C THR A 122 18.69 -14.85 -9.35
N GLU A 123 19.87 -14.96 -8.74
CA GLU A 123 20.67 -13.78 -8.35
C GLU A 123 21.00 -12.90 -9.57
N ASN A 124 21.31 -13.50 -10.72
CA ASN A 124 21.55 -12.78 -11.97
C ASN A 124 20.32 -11.98 -12.44
N ASP A 125 19.12 -12.57 -12.38
CA ASP A 125 17.88 -11.87 -12.73
C ASP A 125 17.65 -10.66 -11.82
N VAL A 126 17.97 -10.79 -10.53
CA VAL A 126 17.85 -9.71 -9.55
C VAL A 126 18.92 -8.63 -9.77
N ILE A 127 20.16 -9.00 -10.12
CA ILE A 127 21.22 -8.05 -10.51
C ILE A 127 20.75 -7.22 -11.70
N ASP A 128 20.21 -7.85 -12.74
CA ASP A 128 19.72 -7.14 -13.93
C ASP A 128 18.52 -6.24 -13.64
N ALA A 129 17.63 -6.65 -12.75
CA ALA A 129 16.49 -5.84 -12.30
C ALA A 129 16.94 -4.63 -11.45
N CYS A 130 17.92 -4.82 -10.56
CA CYS A 130 18.51 -3.73 -9.77
C CYS A 130 19.22 -2.71 -10.67
N ARG A 131 20.08 -3.17 -11.58
CA ARG A 131 20.78 -2.30 -12.54
C ARG A 131 19.78 -1.46 -13.34
N ARG A 132 18.72 -2.08 -13.87
CA ARG A 132 17.66 -1.35 -14.61
C ARG A 132 16.92 -0.37 -13.72
N THR A 133 16.56 -0.77 -12.50
CA THR A 133 15.90 0.11 -11.52
C THR A 133 16.71 1.37 -11.23
N HIS A 134 18.03 1.26 -11.04
CA HIS A 134 18.88 2.42 -10.78
C HIS A 134 19.04 3.33 -12.01
N ALA A 135 19.21 2.75 -13.19
CA ALA A 135 19.26 3.52 -14.45
C ALA A 135 17.92 4.21 -14.76
N TRP A 136 16.80 3.56 -14.42
CA TRP A 136 15.46 4.13 -14.58
C TRP A 136 15.16 5.21 -13.54
N LEU A 137 15.71 5.10 -12.33
CA LEU A 137 15.60 6.14 -11.31
C LEU A 137 16.19 7.46 -11.80
N GLU A 138 17.39 7.46 -12.38
CA GLU A 138 18.02 8.66 -12.95
C GLU A 138 17.14 9.33 -14.01
N ARG A 139 16.51 8.51 -14.86
CA ARG A 139 15.57 8.97 -15.89
C ARG A 139 14.28 9.54 -15.29
N CYS A 140 13.73 8.92 -14.25
CA CYS A 140 12.58 9.45 -13.53
C CYS A 140 12.90 10.80 -12.88
N VAL A 141 14.07 10.92 -12.22
CA VAL A 141 14.52 12.17 -11.60
C VAL A 141 14.65 13.29 -12.63
N THR A 142 15.21 12.98 -13.80
CA THR A 142 15.35 13.95 -14.90
C THR A 142 13.99 14.36 -15.49
N ALA A 143 13.05 13.42 -15.61
CA ALA A 143 11.72 13.66 -16.17
C ALA A 143 10.74 14.32 -15.18
N HIS A 144 11.02 14.26 -13.88
CA HIS A 144 10.16 14.79 -12.84
C HIS A 144 10.36 16.31 -12.70
N THR A 145 9.46 17.07 -13.31
CA THR A 145 9.56 18.54 -13.41
C THR A 145 8.60 19.29 -12.49
N ARG A 146 7.83 18.58 -11.67
CA ARG A 146 6.75 19.15 -10.85
C ARG A 146 7.23 19.40 -9.41
N GLU A 147 7.44 20.66 -9.04
CA GLU A 147 8.05 21.05 -7.75
C GLU A 147 7.15 20.80 -6.52
N ASP A 148 5.82 20.77 -6.68
CA ASP A 148 4.84 20.54 -5.61
C ASP A 148 4.51 19.05 -5.40
N GLN A 149 5.23 18.14 -6.06
CA GLN A 149 5.07 16.68 -5.94
C GLN A 149 6.42 16.07 -5.50
N ALA A 150 6.43 15.26 -4.44
CA ALA A 150 7.63 14.53 -4.06
C ALA A 150 7.85 13.33 -4.99
N LEU A 151 9.10 12.98 -5.29
CA LEU A 151 9.47 11.73 -5.97
C LEU A 151 10.18 10.80 -5.00
N PHE A 152 9.70 9.56 -4.84
CA PHE A 152 10.34 8.55 -4.01
C PHE A 152 11.07 7.52 -4.88
N GLY A 153 12.30 7.19 -4.51
CA GLY A 153 13.07 6.10 -5.11
C GLY A 153 12.69 4.74 -4.51
N ILE A 154 12.97 3.65 -5.23
CA ILE A 154 12.60 2.29 -4.78
C ILE A 154 13.85 1.42 -4.68
N VAL A 155 14.11 0.91 -3.49
CA VAL A 155 15.15 -0.09 -3.24
C VAL A 155 14.64 -1.47 -3.64
N GLN A 156 15.28 -2.05 -4.65
CA GLN A 156 15.15 -3.45 -5.05
C GLN A 156 16.33 -4.30 -4.54
N GLY A 157 16.31 -5.61 -4.80
CA GLY A 157 17.39 -6.53 -4.40
C GLY A 157 16.96 -7.95 -4.04
N GLY A 158 15.69 -8.29 -4.23
CA GLY A 158 15.16 -9.61 -3.89
C GLY A 158 15.46 -10.00 -2.45
N CYS A 159 15.81 -11.27 -2.23
CA CYS A 159 16.24 -11.82 -0.94
C CYS A 159 17.76 -11.88 -0.80
N PHE A 160 18.50 -11.02 -1.52
CA PHE A 160 19.98 -11.00 -1.50
C PHE A 160 20.48 -9.78 -0.73
N PRO A 161 21.01 -9.95 0.51
CA PRO A 161 21.39 -8.82 1.37
C PRO A 161 22.42 -7.86 0.76
N HIS A 162 23.36 -8.39 -0.03
CA HIS A 162 24.39 -7.57 -0.68
C HIS A 162 23.81 -6.70 -1.80
N LEU A 163 22.88 -7.21 -2.62
CA LEU A 163 22.17 -6.44 -3.64
C LEU A 163 21.25 -5.38 -3.01
N ARG A 164 20.58 -5.74 -1.91
CA ARG A 164 19.79 -4.81 -1.10
C ARG A 164 20.63 -3.64 -0.57
N ARG A 165 21.84 -3.92 -0.08
CA ARG A 165 22.78 -2.89 0.38
C ARG A 165 23.24 -1.98 -0.76
N GLU A 166 23.68 -2.54 -1.87
CA GLU A 166 24.09 -1.78 -3.05
C GLU A 166 22.97 -0.87 -3.54
N SER A 167 21.77 -1.42 -3.65
CA SER A 167 20.58 -0.69 -4.07
C SER A 167 20.18 0.41 -3.10
N ALA A 168 20.24 0.16 -1.80
CA ALA A 168 19.98 1.18 -0.77
C ALA A 168 20.97 2.36 -0.89
N MET A 169 22.27 2.08 -1.09
CA MET A 169 23.29 3.11 -1.29
C MET A 169 23.07 3.89 -2.59
N ALA A 170 22.77 3.20 -3.69
CA ALA A 170 22.52 3.84 -4.98
C ALA A 170 21.30 4.77 -4.91
N VAL A 171 20.17 4.28 -4.41
CA VAL A 171 18.92 5.06 -4.31
C VAL A 171 19.07 6.23 -3.34
N ALA A 172 19.73 6.04 -2.20
CA ALA A 172 19.97 7.11 -1.24
C ALA A 172 20.86 8.23 -1.80
N SER A 173 21.76 7.93 -2.75
CA SER A 173 22.65 8.93 -3.34
C SER A 173 21.94 10.01 -4.17
N PHE A 174 20.70 9.75 -4.62
CA PHE A 174 19.86 10.73 -5.34
C PHE A 174 19.25 11.79 -4.42
N ASP A 175 19.37 11.65 -3.11
CA ASP A 175 18.88 12.60 -2.10
C ASP A 175 17.38 12.95 -2.23
N LEU A 176 16.57 12.00 -2.71
CA LEU A 176 15.12 12.18 -2.86
C LEU A 176 14.37 12.39 -1.54
N PRO A 177 13.20 13.05 -1.53
CA PRO A 177 12.42 13.32 -0.31
C PRO A 177 12.00 12.08 0.49
N GLY A 178 12.00 10.89 -0.11
CA GLY A 178 11.71 9.63 0.58
C GLY A 178 12.15 8.42 -0.23
N ILE A 179 12.18 7.27 0.44
CA ILE A 179 12.67 6.01 -0.14
C ILE A 179 11.71 4.88 0.20
N ALA A 180 11.34 4.09 -0.80
CA ALA A 180 10.58 2.88 -0.62
C ALA A 180 11.46 1.63 -0.62
N VAL A 181 11.00 0.59 0.07
CA VAL A 181 11.53 -0.76 0.02
C VAL A 181 10.53 -1.60 -0.76
N GLY A 182 10.89 -1.92 -2.01
CA GLY A 182 10.07 -2.71 -2.95
C GLY A 182 10.50 -4.16 -3.02
N GLY A 183 9.80 -4.98 -3.82
CA GLY A 183 10.15 -6.38 -4.03
C GLY A 183 10.08 -7.24 -2.77
N VAL A 184 9.15 -6.88 -1.87
CA VAL A 184 8.76 -7.61 -0.67
C VAL A 184 7.25 -7.86 -0.72
N SER A 185 6.77 -8.88 -0.02
CA SER A 185 5.41 -9.42 -0.12
C SER A 185 5.04 -9.93 -1.52
N VAL A 186 6.02 -10.44 -2.27
CA VAL A 186 5.84 -10.94 -3.64
C VAL A 186 5.79 -12.47 -3.74
N GLY A 187 5.90 -13.16 -2.60
CA GLY A 187 5.76 -14.61 -2.48
C GLY A 187 6.78 -15.25 -1.54
N GLU A 188 7.73 -14.46 -1.04
CA GLU A 188 8.75 -14.92 -0.09
C GLU A 188 8.18 -15.25 1.30
N PRO A 189 8.86 -16.12 2.07
CA PRO A 189 8.52 -16.36 3.47
C PRO A 189 8.57 -15.08 4.30
N ALA A 190 7.69 -14.95 5.29
CA ALA A 190 7.63 -13.77 6.15
C ALA A 190 8.97 -13.48 6.86
N GLU A 191 9.68 -14.52 7.27
CA GLU A 191 10.99 -14.41 7.93
C GLU A 191 12.05 -13.77 7.03
N GLU A 192 11.97 -14.02 5.71
CA GLU A 192 12.88 -13.42 4.74
C GLU A 192 12.56 -11.93 4.56
N MET A 193 11.28 -11.58 4.50
CA MET A 193 10.84 -10.18 4.50
C MET A 193 11.32 -9.44 5.76
N HIS A 194 11.19 -10.05 6.95
CA HIS A 194 11.71 -9.44 8.19
C HIS A 194 13.21 -9.20 8.13
N ARG A 195 13.98 -10.17 7.61
CA ARG A 195 15.42 -10.02 7.45
C ARG A 195 15.76 -8.86 6.52
N ILE A 196 15.09 -8.77 5.36
CA ILE A 196 15.28 -7.67 4.41
C ILE A 196 15.02 -6.32 5.08
N VAL A 197 13.91 -6.18 5.83
CA VAL A 197 13.59 -4.93 6.52
C VAL A 197 14.65 -4.56 7.56
N ARG A 198 15.12 -5.53 8.35
CA ARG A 198 16.19 -5.32 9.35
C ARG A 198 17.52 -4.92 8.72
N ASP A 199 17.84 -5.48 7.55
CA ASP A 199 19.12 -5.23 6.87
C ASP A 199 19.12 -3.90 6.10
N VAL A 200 18.00 -3.56 5.43
CA VAL A 200 17.92 -2.37 4.56
C VAL A 200 17.72 -1.10 5.35
N THR A 201 16.82 -1.09 6.33
CA THR A 201 16.36 0.15 6.96
C THR A 201 17.48 0.96 7.64
N PRO A 202 18.48 0.34 8.32
CA PRO A 202 19.63 1.06 8.87
C PRO A 202 20.52 1.75 7.81
N LEU A 203 20.45 1.31 6.55
CA LEU A 203 21.23 1.88 5.44
C LEU A 203 20.54 3.10 4.83
N LEU A 204 19.25 3.33 5.13
CA LEU A 204 18.47 4.43 4.59
C LEU A 204 18.59 5.67 5.49
N PRO A 205 18.61 6.89 4.91
CA PRO A 205 18.66 8.13 5.69
C PRO A 205 17.55 8.19 6.74
N SER A 206 17.92 8.45 8.01
CA SER A 206 16.98 8.45 9.14
C SER A 206 16.06 9.67 9.21
N HIS A 207 16.42 10.73 8.51
CA HIS A 207 15.64 11.97 8.45
C HIS A 207 14.63 11.98 7.29
N LYS A 208 14.47 10.86 6.58
CA LYS A 208 13.59 10.72 5.42
C LYS A 208 12.59 9.59 5.65
N PRO A 209 11.33 9.74 5.20
CA PRO A 209 10.33 8.70 5.31
C PRO A 209 10.74 7.46 4.52
N ARG A 210 10.54 6.30 5.16
CA ARG A 210 10.79 4.97 4.61
C ARG A 210 9.46 4.26 4.39
N TYR A 211 9.20 3.87 3.14
CA TYR A 211 7.93 3.29 2.73
C TYR A 211 8.07 1.80 2.41
N LEU A 212 7.40 0.93 3.16
CA LEU A 212 7.35 -0.51 2.85
C LEU A 212 6.11 -0.81 2.01
N MET A 213 6.34 -1.21 0.76
CA MET A 213 5.29 -1.37 -0.24
C MET A 213 4.53 -2.70 -0.06
N GLY A 214 3.19 -2.66 -0.09
CA GLY A 214 2.31 -3.82 -0.17
C GLY A 214 2.01 -4.56 1.14
N ILE A 215 2.53 -4.08 2.28
CA ILE A 215 2.34 -4.73 3.59
C ILE A 215 1.14 -4.13 4.35
N GLY A 216 0.27 -5.00 4.87
CA GLY A 216 -0.89 -4.55 5.68
C GLY A 216 -1.37 -5.53 6.75
N THR A 217 -0.62 -6.59 7.02
CA THR A 217 -0.87 -7.48 8.16
C THR A 217 -0.28 -6.88 9.43
N LEU A 218 -1.03 -6.92 10.54
CA LEU A 218 -0.69 -6.20 11.78
C LEU A 218 0.70 -6.56 12.31
N ARG A 219 1.01 -7.86 12.37
CA ARG A 219 2.32 -8.36 12.82
C ARG A 219 3.49 -7.83 11.98
N GLU A 220 3.31 -7.87 10.67
CA GLU A 220 4.35 -7.45 9.71
C GLU A 220 4.57 -5.94 9.76
N MET A 221 3.50 -5.16 9.95
CA MET A 221 3.58 -3.73 10.20
C MET A 221 4.31 -3.44 11.51
N ALA A 222 3.99 -4.11 12.61
CA ALA A 222 4.66 -3.89 13.90
C ALA A 222 6.17 -4.18 13.83
N ILE A 223 6.56 -5.30 13.22
CA ILE A 223 7.98 -5.64 13.00
C ILE A 223 8.65 -4.58 12.12
N ALA A 224 8.00 -4.14 11.04
CA ALA A 224 8.57 -3.13 10.15
C ALA A 224 8.75 -1.77 10.84
N VAL A 225 7.76 -1.32 11.62
CA VAL A 225 7.84 -0.07 12.40
C VAL A 225 8.96 -0.15 13.45
N ALA A 226 9.09 -1.28 14.16
CA ALA A 226 10.18 -1.47 15.12
C ALA A 226 11.58 -1.41 14.49
N ASN A 227 11.66 -1.67 13.19
CA ASN A 227 12.90 -1.61 12.43
C ASN A 227 13.02 -0.33 11.58
N GLY A 228 12.13 0.65 11.76
CA GLY A 228 12.27 2.03 11.27
C GLY A 228 11.52 2.35 9.98
N ILE A 229 10.50 1.58 9.60
CA ILE A 229 9.58 1.91 8.49
C ILE A 229 8.49 2.86 8.96
N ASP A 230 8.12 3.83 8.11
CA ASP A 230 7.20 4.91 8.44
C ASP A 230 5.85 4.82 7.69
N LEU A 231 5.87 4.31 6.45
CA LEU A 231 4.70 4.30 5.57
C LEU A 231 4.38 2.88 5.09
N PHE A 232 3.08 2.63 4.90
CA PHE A 232 2.52 1.36 4.44
C PHE A 232 1.32 1.58 3.53
N ASP A 233 1.09 0.68 2.59
CA ASP A 233 -0.13 0.56 1.82
C ASP A 233 -0.57 -0.91 1.76
N CYS A 234 -1.88 -1.15 1.71
CA CYS A 234 -2.36 -2.50 1.46
C CYS A 234 -3.81 -2.53 1.01
N VAL A 235 -4.11 -3.44 0.09
CA VAL A 235 -5.49 -3.77 -0.32
C VAL A 235 -6.22 -4.67 0.68
N LEU A 236 -5.50 -5.31 1.61
CA LEU A 236 -6.01 -6.32 2.53
C LEU A 236 -7.30 -5.89 3.27
N PRO A 237 -7.40 -4.69 3.87
CA PRO A 237 -8.57 -4.31 4.66
C PRO A 237 -9.86 -4.31 3.83
N THR A 238 -9.83 -3.68 2.66
CA THR A 238 -11.00 -3.60 1.77
C THR A 238 -11.26 -4.93 1.09
N ARG A 239 -10.21 -5.70 0.73
CA ARG A 239 -10.37 -7.02 0.12
C ARG A 239 -11.03 -7.99 1.09
N LEU A 240 -10.59 -8.03 2.35
CA LEU A 240 -11.22 -8.84 3.40
C LEU A 240 -12.67 -8.41 3.63
N GLY A 241 -12.94 -7.10 3.71
CA GLY A 241 -14.29 -6.58 3.91
C GLY A 241 -15.25 -7.05 2.81
N ARG A 242 -14.83 -6.96 1.55
CA ARG A 242 -15.59 -7.46 0.39
C ARG A 242 -15.73 -8.99 0.34
N HIS A 243 -14.84 -9.72 0.99
CA HIS A 243 -14.97 -11.17 1.16
C HIS A 243 -15.73 -11.55 2.44
N GLY A 244 -16.31 -10.58 3.16
CA GLY A 244 -17.11 -10.82 4.37
C GLY A 244 -16.29 -11.16 5.61
N THR A 245 -15.03 -10.70 5.66
CA THR A 245 -14.12 -10.92 6.78
C THR A 245 -13.82 -9.60 7.49
N ALA A 246 -14.01 -9.57 8.81
CA ALA A 246 -13.66 -8.44 9.67
C ALA A 246 -12.34 -8.70 10.42
N LEU A 247 -11.59 -7.63 10.69
CA LEU A 247 -10.43 -7.63 11.58
C LEU A 247 -10.87 -7.25 12.99
N VAL A 248 -10.64 -8.09 14.00
CA VAL A 248 -11.05 -7.84 15.39
C VAL A 248 -9.98 -8.40 16.32
N GLY A 249 -9.35 -7.55 17.15
CA GLY A 249 -8.41 -8.00 18.19
C GLY A 249 -7.29 -8.89 17.66
N GLY A 250 -6.67 -8.51 16.53
CA GLY A 250 -5.64 -9.32 15.87
C GLY A 250 -6.16 -10.49 15.03
N GLU A 251 -7.42 -10.87 15.16
CA GLU A 251 -8.02 -11.99 14.45
C GLU A 251 -8.75 -11.61 13.17
N ARG A 252 -9.00 -12.62 12.33
CA ARG A 252 -9.85 -12.53 11.14
C ARG A 252 -11.15 -13.29 11.37
N TRP A 253 -12.27 -12.57 11.42
CA TRP A 253 -13.59 -13.16 11.60
C TRP A 253 -14.34 -13.24 10.28
N ASN A 254 -14.67 -14.45 9.83
CA ASN A 254 -15.54 -14.65 8.68
C ASN A 254 -17.01 -14.51 9.11
N LEU A 255 -17.65 -13.40 8.72
CA LEU A 255 -19.02 -13.07 9.11
C LEU A 255 -20.07 -14.00 8.50
N ARG A 256 -19.71 -14.95 7.62
CA ARG A 256 -20.61 -16.04 7.18
C ARG A 256 -20.77 -17.15 8.21
N ASN A 257 -19.90 -17.20 9.22
CA ASN A 257 -19.98 -18.24 10.25
C ASN A 257 -21.31 -18.14 11.02
N ALA A 258 -21.96 -19.28 11.24
CA ALA A 258 -23.25 -19.37 11.93
C ALA A 258 -23.22 -18.84 13.37
N ARG A 259 -22.04 -18.77 14.02
CA ARG A 259 -21.87 -18.22 15.37
C ARG A 259 -22.40 -16.79 15.51
N PHE A 260 -22.41 -16.03 14.41
CA PHE A 260 -22.84 -14.64 14.42
C PHE A 260 -24.36 -14.46 14.20
N ARG A 261 -25.10 -15.52 13.83
CA ARG A 261 -26.51 -15.42 13.41
C ARG A 261 -27.43 -14.78 14.45
N HIS A 262 -27.15 -15.01 15.73
CA HIS A 262 -27.93 -14.51 16.87
C HIS A 262 -27.09 -13.62 17.79
N ASP A 263 -25.92 -13.18 17.34
CA ASP A 263 -25.04 -12.32 18.13
C ASP A 263 -25.43 -10.84 17.93
N HIS A 264 -26.17 -10.30 18.90
CA HIS A 264 -26.66 -8.92 18.87
C HIS A 264 -25.65 -7.90 19.45
N THR A 265 -24.39 -8.29 19.65
CA THR A 265 -23.31 -7.38 20.08
C THR A 265 -22.61 -6.72 18.87
N PRO A 266 -21.89 -5.60 19.05
CA PRO A 266 -21.11 -4.97 17.97
C PRO A 266 -19.90 -5.83 17.56
N LEU A 267 -19.33 -5.63 16.37
CA LEU A 267 -18.10 -6.31 15.94
C LEU A 267 -16.98 -6.16 16.97
N ASP A 268 -16.66 -4.91 17.28
CA ASP A 268 -15.66 -4.49 18.27
C ASP A 268 -16.26 -3.34 19.08
N PRO A 269 -16.51 -3.51 20.39
CA PRO A 269 -17.10 -2.47 21.25
C PRO A 269 -16.19 -1.26 21.46
N SER A 270 -14.88 -1.37 21.21
CA SER A 270 -13.93 -0.26 21.29
C SER A 270 -13.86 0.58 20.01
N CYS A 271 -14.41 0.08 18.90
CA CYS A 271 -14.34 0.73 17.60
C CYS A 271 -15.48 1.72 17.39
N SER A 272 -15.14 2.97 17.06
CA SER A 272 -16.11 4.05 16.81
C SER A 272 -16.71 4.07 15.40
N CYS A 273 -16.33 3.14 14.52
CA CYS A 273 -16.82 3.14 13.15
C CYS A 273 -18.33 2.84 13.06
N VAL A 274 -18.96 3.21 11.95
CA VAL A 274 -20.41 3.01 11.72
C VAL A 274 -20.84 1.54 11.77
N ALA A 275 -19.95 0.61 11.40
CA ALA A 275 -20.23 -0.82 11.47
C ALA A 275 -20.34 -1.35 12.91
N CYS A 276 -19.62 -0.73 13.86
CA CYS A 276 -19.64 -1.13 15.27
C CYS A 276 -20.67 -0.33 16.08
N THR A 277 -20.86 0.95 15.78
CA THR A 277 -21.76 1.82 16.56
C THR A 277 -23.21 1.74 16.10
N GLY A 278 -23.46 1.43 14.83
CA GLY A 278 -24.81 1.39 14.25
C GLY A 278 -25.40 -0.01 14.06
N HIS A 279 -24.59 -1.07 14.17
CA HIS A 279 -24.99 -2.41 13.72
C HIS A 279 -24.49 -3.52 14.64
N THR A 280 -25.23 -4.64 14.63
CA THR A 280 -24.87 -5.86 15.36
C THR A 280 -24.16 -6.86 14.45
N ARG A 281 -23.41 -7.79 15.03
CA ARG A 281 -22.80 -8.93 14.31
C ARG A 281 -23.85 -9.76 13.57
N ALA A 282 -25.04 -9.96 14.14
CA ALA A 282 -26.16 -10.65 13.50
C ALA A 282 -26.67 -9.94 12.25
N TYR A 283 -26.80 -8.61 12.30
CA TYR A 283 -27.19 -7.83 11.13
C TYR A 283 -26.12 -7.87 10.03
N LEU A 284 -24.85 -7.70 10.41
CA LEU A 284 -23.73 -7.79 9.47
C LEU A 284 -23.61 -9.19 8.85
N HIS A 285 -23.76 -10.24 9.66
CA HIS A 285 -23.85 -11.63 9.18
C HIS A 285 -24.96 -11.79 8.15
N HIS A 286 -26.16 -11.26 8.43
CA HIS A 286 -27.28 -11.29 7.49
C HIS A 286 -26.93 -10.59 6.18
N LEU A 287 -26.43 -9.35 6.20
CA LEU A 287 -26.05 -8.62 4.98
C LEU A 287 -25.01 -9.39 4.14
N ILE A 288 -23.99 -9.96 4.79
CA ILE A 288 -22.95 -10.73 4.12
C ILE A 288 -23.49 -12.04 3.52
N ARG A 289 -24.44 -12.70 4.19
CA ARG A 289 -25.10 -13.92 3.70
C ARG A 289 -26.12 -13.65 2.60
N SER A 290 -26.73 -12.47 2.62
CA SER A 290 -27.67 -11.98 1.61
C SER A 290 -27.00 -11.28 0.44
N GLU A 291 -25.65 -11.21 0.42
CA GLU A 291 -24.85 -10.58 -0.64
C GLU A 291 -25.18 -9.10 -0.86
N GLU A 292 -25.65 -8.43 0.19
CA GLU A 292 -25.97 -7.01 0.16
C GLU A 292 -24.69 -6.16 0.14
N LEU A 293 -24.61 -5.21 -0.81
CA LEU A 293 -23.46 -4.33 -0.99
C LEU A 293 -23.10 -3.56 0.29
N LEU A 294 -24.13 -3.17 1.06
CA LEU A 294 -23.96 -2.47 2.33
C LEU A 294 -23.10 -3.27 3.31
N GLY A 295 -23.24 -4.59 3.38
CA GLY A 295 -22.41 -5.43 4.26
C GLY A 295 -20.93 -5.35 3.88
N LEU A 296 -20.63 -5.37 2.59
CA LEU A 296 -19.27 -5.27 2.07
C LEU A 296 -18.65 -3.91 2.39
N THR A 297 -19.41 -2.82 2.22
CA THR A 297 -19.00 -1.45 2.56
C THR A 297 -18.74 -1.30 4.06
N LEU A 298 -19.67 -1.75 4.91
CA LEU A 298 -19.53 -1.65 6.37
C LEU A 298 -18.29 -2.40 6.89
N LEU A 299 -18.04 -3.62 6.41
CA LEU A 299 -16.84 -4.36 6.81
C LEU A 299 -15.55 -3.74 6.27
N SER A 300 -15.59 -3.13 5.08
CA SER A 300 -14.43 -2.43 4.53
C SER A 300 -14.10 -1.18 5.35
N ILE A 301 -15.11 -0.40 5.75
CA ILE A 301 -14.97 0.76 6.65
C ILE A 301 -14.39 0.32 8.00
N HIS A 302 -14.94 -0.74 8.59
CA HIS A 302 -14.43 -1.31 9.85
C HIS A 302 -12.96 -1.70 9.75
N ASN A 303 -12.58 -2.47 8.73
CA ASN A 303 -11.21 -2.95 8.57
C ASN A 303 -10.21 -1.81 8.34
N ILE A 304 -10.58 -0.77 7.58
CA ILE A 304 -9.72 0.42 7.43
C ILE A 304 -9.57 1.12 8.78
N THR A 305 -10.68 1.34 9.50
CA THR A 305 -10.66 1.99 10.82
C THR A 305 -9.79 1.20 11.80
N HIS A 306 -9.86 -0.13 11.78
CA HIS A 306 -9.00 -0.99 12.59
C HIS A 306 -7.51 -0.79 12.30
N LEU A 307 -7.10 -0.71 11.03
CA LEU A 307 -5.70 -0.47 10.68
C LEU A 307 -5.25 0.94 11.07
N VAL A 308 -6.09 1.97 10.88
CA VAL A 308 -5.77 3.34 11.27
C VAL A 308 -5.61 3.44 12.80
N ARG A 309 -6.50 2.81 13.57
CA ARG A 309 -6.37 2.69 15.03
C ARG A 309 -5.07 2.00 15.41
N PHE A 310 -4.72 0.91 14.74
CA PHE A 310 -3.48 0.17 15.01
C PHE A 310 -2.23 1.02 14.77
N THR A 311 -2.15 1.74 13.66
CA THR A 311 -1.02 2.65 13.40
C THR A 311 -0.99 3.84 14.35
N SER A 312 -2.15 4.34 14.77
CA SER A 312 -2.24 5.44 15.74
C SER A 312 -1.78 4.99 17.13
N ALA A 313 -2.18 3.79 17.55
CA ALA A 313 -1.75 3.14 18.79
C ALA A 313 -0.24 2.91 18.79
N MET A 314 0.33 2.39 17.69
CA MET A 314 1.79 2.25 17.54
C MET A 314 2.50 3.60 17.71
N ALA A 315 2.03 4.64 17.02
CA ALA A 315 2.62 5.97 17.10
C ALA A 315 2.57 6.55 18.53
N GLN A 316 1.50 6.30 19.28
CA GLN A 316 1.40 6.69 20.68
C GLN A 316 2.34 5.87 21.57
N ALA A 317 2.35 4.55 21.42
CA ALA A 317 3.22 3.65 22.19
C ALA A 317 4.72 3.96 22.00
N ILE A 318 5.12 4.39 20.79
CA ILE A 318 6.50 4.84 20.52
C ILE A 318 6.82 6.09 21.35
N ARG A 319 5.91 7.07 21.41
CA ARG A 319 6.09 8.29 22.23
C ARG A 319 6.13 7.98 23.72
N ASP A 320 5.33 7.01 24.15
CA ASP A 320 5.24 6.58 25.55
C ASP A 320 6.39 5.64 25.97
N GLY A 321 7.21 5.18 25.00
CA GLY A 321 8.34 4.28 25.26
C GLY A 321 7.93 2.84 25.59
N CYS A 322 6.73 2.41 25.19
CA CYS A 322 6.19 1.06 25.45
C CYS A 322 5.88 0.24 24.19
N PHE A 323 6.34 0.69 23.02
CA PHE A 323 6.20 -0.04 21.76
C PHE A 323 7.21 -1.19 21.63
N SER A 324 6.79 -2.31 21.01
CA SER A 324 7.59 -3.52 20.79
C SER A 324 7.17 -4.25 19.50
N GLU A 325 7.94 -5.25 19.04
CA GLU A 325 7.62 -6.01 17.82
C GLU A 325 6.39 -6.93 17.95
N ASP A 326 6.11 -7.39 19.17
CA ASP A 326 4.95 -8.19 19.55
C ASP A 326 3.72 -7.32 19.90
N PHE A 327 3.63 -6.15 19.27
CA PHE A 327 2.58 -5.16 19.52
C PHE A 327 1.16 -5.72 19.34
N ALA A 328 0.45 -5.86 20.46
CA ALA A 328 -0.93 -6.31 20.53
C ALA A 328 -1.72 -5.41 21.51
N PRO A 329 -2.01 -4.15 21.15
CA PRO A 329 -2.53 -3.16 22.09
C PRO A 329 -3.98 -3.46 22.52
N TRP A 330 -4.68 -4.38 21.84
CA TRP A 330 -5.99 -4.86 22.25
C TRP A 330 -5.96 -5.83 23.42
N GLU A 331 -4.79 -6.40 23.76
CA GLU A 331 -4.65 -7.32 24.90
C GLU A 331 -4.59 -6.55 26.23
N PRO A 332 -5.36 -6.94 27.26
CA PRO A 332 -5.39 -6.21 28.53
C PRO A 332 -4.07 -6.16 29.30
N ASP A 333 -3.18 -7.12 29.08
CA ASP A 333 -1.85 -7.21 29.70
C ASP A 333 -0.76 -6.52 28.88
N SER A 334 -1.08 -5.99 27.69
CA SER A 334 -0.15 -5.20 26.89
C SER A 334 0.26 -3.92 27.63
N PRO A 335 1.56 -3.59 27.73
CA PRO A 335 2.02 -2.30 28.24
C PRO A 335 1.50 -1.10 27.45
N ALA A 336 0.99 -1.33 26.23
CA ALA A 336 0.41 -0.31 25.37
C ALA A 336 -1.12 -0.37 25.31
N HIS A 337 -1.78 -1.11 26.20
CA HIS A 337 -3.25 -1.28 26.17
C HIS A 337 -4.01 0.06 26.19
N HIS A 338 -3.50 1.06 26.92
CA HIS A 338 -4.11 2.40 27.00
C HIS A 338 -4.10 3.18 25.67
N THR A 339 -3.40 2.68 24.65
CA THR A 339 -3.31 3.32 23.33
C THR A 339 -4.37 2.84 22.33
N TRP A 340 -5.15 1.79 22.66
CA TRP A 340 -6.13 1.14 21.78
C TRP A 340 -7.55 1.67 21.92
#